data_AF-A0A661ZY87-F1
#
_entry.id   AF-A0A661ZY87-F1
#
_cell.length_a   1.000
_cell.length_b   1.000
_cell.length_c   1.000
_cell.angle_alpha   90.00
_cell.angle_beta   90.00
_cell.angle_gamma   90.00
#
_symmetry.space_group_name_H-M   'P 1'
#
loop_
_entity.id
_entity.type
_entity.pdbx_description
1 polymer ?
#
loop_
_entity_poly.entity_id
_entity_poly.type
_entity_poly.pdbx_seq_one_letter_code
_entity_poly.pdbx_strand_id
1 'polypeptide(L)' 'VEQKNAEEISGTGLGLSVVKDIVTAHHGKIRVESQLNEGSSFTILFKSTQENSE' A
#
# COMPACT_ATOMS: atom_id res chain seq x y z
N VAL A 1 24.51 -18.78 9.35
CA VAL A 1 23.44 -17.77 9.41
C VAL A 1 22.37 -18.22 8.44
N GLU A 2 21.23 -18.66 8.96
CA GLU A 2 20.14 -19.20 8.14
C GLU A 2 19.29 -18.05 7.61
N GLN A 3 19.34 -17.82 6.30
CA GLN A 3 18.52 -16.83 5.61
C GLN A 3 17.11 -17.41 5.48
N LYS A 4 16.20 -16.99 6.36
CA LYS A 4 14.77 -17.29 6.21
C LYS A 4 14.25 -16.53 4.99
N ASN A 5 14.00 -17.24 3.90
CA ASN A 5 13.27 -16.71 2.75
C ASN A 5 11.93 -16.15 3.26
N ALA A 6 11.56 -14.95 2.82
CA ALA A 6 10.30 -14.30 3.21
C ALA A 6 9.04 -15.08 2.77
N GLU A 7 9.22 -16.22 2.10
CA GLU A 7 8.18 -17.08 1.55
C GLU A 7 7.35 -17.82 2.63
N GLU A 8 7.85 -17.96 3.85
CA GLU A 8 7.20 -18.78 4.90
C GLU A 8 6.58 -17.99 6.06
N ILE A 9 6.58 -16.66 6.00
CA ILE A 9 5.81 -15.87 6.96
C ILE A 9 4.40 -15.69 6.40
N SER A 10 3.53 -16.66 6.70
CA SER A 10 2.10 -16.50 6.44
C SER A 10 1.61 -15.27 7.20
N GLY A 11 1.38 -14.19 6.46
CA GLY A 11 0.91 -12.93 7.03
C GLY A 11 -0.50 -13.08 7.58
N THR A 12 -0.82 -12.37 8.65
CA THR A 12 -2.16 -12.35 9.27
C THR A 12 -3.23 -11.67 8.39
N GLY A 13 -2.88 -11.22 7.18
CA GLY A 13 -3.75 -10.41 6.32
C GLY A 13 -3.94 -8.96 6.80
N LEU A 14 -3.37 -8.57 7.93
CA LEU A 14 -3.56 -7.24 8.53
C LEU A 14 -2.84 -6.10 7.78
N GLY A 15 -1.82 -6.41 6.98
CA GLY A 15 -0.99 -5.38 6.35
C GLY A 15 -1.81 -4.41 5.49
N LEU A 16 -2.61 -4.94 4.55
CA LEU A 16 -3.36 -4.09 3.63
C LEU A 16 -4.56 -3.40 4.28
N SER A 17 -5.15 -3.99 5.33
CA SER A 17 -6.21 -3.32 6.11
C SER A 17 -5.65 -2.11 6.86
N VAL A 18 -4.50 -2.25 7.52
CA VAL A 18 -3.81 -1.13 8.19
C VAL A 18 -3.43 -0.05 7.18
N VAL A 19 -2.90 -0.42 6.01
CA VAL A 19 -2.59 0.54 4.94
C VAL A 19 -3.84 1.29 4.49
N LYS A 20 -4.96 0.59 4.26
CA LYS A 20 -6.23 1.23 3.87
C LYS A 20 -6.70 2.23 4.92
N ASP A 21 -6.63 1.87 6.19
CA ASP A 21 -7.05 2.73 7.30
C ASP A 21 -6.18 3.99 7.38
N ILE A 22 -4.85 3.84 7.28
CA ILE A 22 -3.90 4.97 7.26
C ILE A 22 -4.18 5.90 6.07
N VAL A 23 -4.33 5.35 4.86
CA VAL A 23 -4.60 6.15 3.65
C VAL A 23 -5.92 6.89 3.78
N THR A 24 -6.96 6.24 4.31
CA THR A 24 -8.28 6.84 4.52
C THR A 24 -8.23 7.97 5.55
N ALA A 25 -7.50 7.78 6.65
CA ALA A 25 -7.32 8.79 7.69
C ALA A 25 -6.63 10.07 7.17
N HIS A 26 -5.76 9.93 6.16
CA HIS A 26 -5.09 11.04 5.48
C HIS A 26 -5.89 11.58 4.28
N HIS A 27 -7.17 11.21 4.15
CA HIS A 27 -8.04 11.57 3.03
C HIS A 27 -7.48 11.21 1.65
N GLY A 28 -6.59 10.21 1.63
CA GLY A 28 -6.01 9.65 0.42
C GLY A 28 -6.91 8.59 -0.21
N LYS A 29 -6.43 8.01 -1.31
CA LYS A 29 -7.07 6.90 -2.01
C LYS A 29 -6.04 5.82 -2.29
N ILE A 30 -6.44 4.56 -2.21
CA ILE A 30 -5.63 3.41 -2.62
C ILE A 30 -6.32 2.66 -3.76
N ARG A 31 -5.55 2.25 -4.78
CA ARG A 31 -5.98 1.44 -5.92
C ARG A 31 -5.04 0.27 -6.10
N VAL A 32 -5.57 -0.84 -6.59
CA VAL A 32 -4.80 -2.06 -6.89
C VAL A 32 -5.13 -2.51 -8.29
N GLU A 33 -4.09 -2.76 -9.07
CA GLU A 33 -4.16 -3.36 -10.40
C GLU A 33 -3.30 -4.62 -10.35
N SER A 34 -3.87 -5.76 -10.75
CA SER A 34 -3.18 -7.04 -10.67
C SER A 34 -3.44 -7.83 -11.93
N GLN A 35 -2.37 -8.42 -12.47
CA GLN A 35 -2.42 -9.26 -13.64
C GLN A 35 -1.70 -10.57 -13.33
N LEU A 36 -2.39 -11.68 -13.56
CA LEU A 36 -1.87 -13.01 -13.31
C LEU A 36 -0.58 -13.21 -14.11
N ASN A 37 0.46 -13.74 -13.46
CA ASN A 37 1.80 -13.93 -14.02
C ASN A 37 2.59 -12.66 -14.35
N GLU A 38 2.07 -11.47 -14.06
CA GLU A 38 2.77 -10.18 -14.25
C GLU A 38 2.99 -9.43 -12.94
N GLY A 39 2.14 -9.68 -11.94
CA GLY A 39 2.28 -9.14 -10.60
C GLY A 39 1.14 -8.19 -10.24
N SER A 40 1.38 -7.35 -9.23
CA SER A 40 0.39 -6.40 -8.72
C SER A 40 1.03 -5.03 -8.47
N SER A 41 0.31 -3.99 -8.84
CA SER A 41 0.66 -2.59 -8.60
C SER A 41 -0.33 -1.97 -7.62
N PHE A 42 0.19 -1.30 -6.59
CA PHE A 42 -0.59 -0.61 -5.57
C PHE A 42 -0.30 0.89 -5.70
N THR A 43 -1.31 1.67 -6.04
CA THR A 43 -1.18 3.12 -6.19
C THR A 43 -1.86 3.83 -5.03
N ILE A 44 -1.12 4.68 -4.34
CA ILE A 44 -1.62 5.53 -3.25
C ILE A 44 -1.61 6.98 -3.71
N LEU A 45 -2.75 7.67 -3.58
CA LEU A 45 -2.92 9.07 -3.97
C LEU A 45 -3.25 9.91 -2.75
N PHE A 46 -2.48 10.97 -2.53
CA PHE A 46 -2.78 12.03 -1.55
C PHE A 46 -3.02 13.35 -2.27
N LYS A 47 -3.73 14.26 -1.61
CA LYS A 47 -3.83 15.64 -2.09
C LYS A 47 -2.46 16.30 -1.93
N SER A 48 -1.98 16.97 -2.97
CA SER A 48 -0.82 17.83 -2.85
C SER A 48 -1.24 19.10 -2.12
N THR A 49 -0.56 19.43 -1.03
CA THR A 49 -0.66 20.76 -0.41
C THR A 49 0.12 21.73 -1.29
N GLN A 50 -0.52 22.23 -2.35
CA GLN A 50 -0.07 23.46 -3.00
C GLN A 50 -0.60 24.58 -2.11
N GLU A 51 0.22 25.08 -1.18
CA GLU A 51 0.04 26.45 -0.69
C GLU A 51 0.32 27.36 -1.89
N ASN A 52 -0.73 27.80 -2.58
CA ASN A 52 -0.65 29.04 -3.33
C ASN A 52 -0.40 30.14 -2.28
N SER A 53 0.87 30.50 -2.09
CA SER A 53 1.23 31.76 -1.48
C SER A 53 0.83 32.86 -2.46
N GLU A 54 -0.34 33.47 -2.24
CA GLU A 54 -0.63 34.81 -2.75
C GLU A 54 -0.03 35.86 -1.82
#